data_AF-A0A9X2JAU7-F1
#
_entry.id   AF-A0A9X2JAU7-F1
#
_cell.length_a   1.000
_cell.length_b   1.000
_cell.length_c   1.000
_cell.angle_alpha   90.00
_cell.angle_beta   90.00
_cell.angle_gamma   90.00
#
_symmetry.space_group_name_H-M   'P 1'
#
loop_
_entity.id
_entity.type
_entity.pdbx_description
1 polymer ?
#
loop_
_entity_poly.entity_id
_entity_poly.type
_entity_poly.pdbx_seq_one_letter_code
_entity_poly.pdbx_strand_id
1 'polypeptide(L)'
;MTVTQSLFYFLAFVAIFSSLLVVLAKNPIHSVLYLILTFFTLTGEYILLNAQFVGIVNIIVYAGAIMVLFLFVIMLLNLNVQTEPQKTNLIKFIGIITGGIGLVVLTGSLKASDPSNLVVIQNVDMGLVKNLGKVLFKDFLLPFEIVSILFLSAMVGAVLLARKETK
;
A
#
# COMPACT_ATOMS: atom_id res chain seq x y z
N MET A 1 27.27 10.06 4.46
CA MET A 1 25.83 9.92 4.17
C MET A 1 25.14 11.18 4.61
N THR A 2 24.30 11.78 3.77
CA THR A 2 23.47 12.91 4.22
C THR A 2 22.46 12.40 5.26
N VAL A 3 21.98 13.29 6.14
CA VAL A 3 20.95 12.95 7.13
C VAL A 3 19.72 12.32 6.46
N THR A 4 19.34 12.83 5.28
CA THR A 4 18.23 12.31 4.46
C THR A 4 18.46 10.87 3.97
N GLN A 5 19.66 10.51 3.53
CA GLN A 5 19.98 9.14 3.11
C GLN A 5 19.91 8.16 4.28
N SER A 6 20.43 8.57 5.45
CA SER A 6 20.42 7.73 6.64
C SER A 6 18.98 7.47 7.10
N LEU A 7 18.14 8.50 7.07
CA LEU A 7 16.72 8.40 7.42
C LEU A 7 15.96 7.52 6.41
N PHE A 8 16.26 7.64 5.11
CA PHE A 8 15.67 6.81 4.07
C PHE A 8 15.97 5.31 4.29
N TYR A 9 17.24 4.95 4.51
CA TYR A 9 17.60 3.54 4.76
C TYR A 9 17.00 3.01 6.06
N PHE A 10 16.89 3.84 7.09
CA PHE A 10 16.22 3.46 8.33
C PHE A 10 14.73 3.17 8.10
N LEU A 11 14.01 4.07 7.43
CA LEU A 11 12.59 3.87 7.11
C LEU A 11 12.38 2.64 6.21
N ALA A 12 13.22 2.45 5.19
CA ALA A 12 13.16 1.30 4.30
C ALA A 12 13.39 -0.02 5.04
N PHE A 13 14.34 -0.04 5.97
CA PHE A 13 14.57 -1.21 6.83
C PHE A 13 13.33 -1.53 7.68
N VAL A 14 12.75 -0.51 8.33
CA VAL A 14 11.53 -0.70 9.14
C VAL A 14 10.35 -1.13 8.28
N ALA A 15 10.19 -0.59 7.06
CA ALA A 15 9.12 -0.96 6.14
C ALA A 15 9.21 -2.43 5.70
N ILE A 16 10.41 -2.90 5.32
CA ILE A 16 10.64 -4.31 4.94
C ILE A 16 10.42 -5.22 6.14
N PHE A 17 10.97 -4.87 7.30
CA PHE A 17 10.83 -5.66 8.52
C PHE A 17 9.37 -5.77 8.96
N SER A 18 8.63 -4.66 8.95
CA SER A 18 7.21 -4.62 9.27
C SER A 18 6.38 -5.43 8.26
N SER A 19 6.65 -5.28 6.96
CA SER A 19 5.98 -6.07 5.91
C SER A 19 6.22 -7.58 6.07
N LEU A 20 7.42 -7.98 6.49
CA LEU A 20 7.70 -9.39 6.79
C LEU A 20 6.88 -9.89 7.99
N LEU A 21 6.74 -9.06 9.04
CA LEU A 21 5.91 -9.38 10.20
C LEU A 21 4.42 -9.50 9.85
N VAL A 22 3.91 -8.73 8.88
CA VAL A 22 2.53 -8.88 8.37
C VAL A 22 2.27 -10.30 7.89
N VAL A 23 3.20 -10.88 7.12
CA VAL A 23 3.04 -12.21 6.52
C VAL A 23 3.32 -13.33 7.54
N LEU A 24 4.21 -13.10 8.50
CA LEU A 24 4.56 -14.08 9.53
C LEU A 24 3.58 -14.10 10.71
N ALA A 25 2.79 -13.04 10.90
CA ALA A 25 1.82 -12.95 11.98
C ALA A 25 0.72 -14.00 11.83
N LYS A 26 0.53 -14.83 12.86
CA LYS A 26 -0.54 -15.84 12.91
C LYS A 26 -1.91 -15.25 13.16
N ASN A 27 -1.98 -14.17 13.94
CA ASN A 27 -3.25 -13.50 14.24
C ASN A 27 -3.51 -12.41 13.19
N PRO A 28 -4.66 -12.43 12.50
CA PRO A 28 -4.99 -11.41 11.50
C PRO A 28 -4.97 -9.98 12.05
N ILE A 29 -5.37 -9.80 13.32
CA ILE A 29 -5.34 -8.49 13.99
C ILE A 29 -3.90 -7.96 14.10
N HIS A 30 -2.94 -8.79 14.52
CA HIS A 30 -1.54 -8.38 14.58
C HIS A 30 -0.97 -8.13 13.18
N SER A 31 -1.34 -8.95 12.19
CA SER A 31 -0.95 -8.75 10.80
C SER A 31 -1.37 -7.36 10.29
N VAL A 32 -2.61 -6.93 10.55
CA VAL A 32 -3.08 -5.61 10.14
C VAL A 32 -2.40 -4.47 10.92
N LEU A 33 -2.10 -4.64 12.21
CA LEU A 33 -1.34 -3.63 12.97
C LEU A 33 0.07 -3.41 12.40
N TYR A 34 0.77 -4.48 12.01
CA TYR A 34 2.06 -4.36 11.31
C TYR A 34 1.88 -3.73 9.92
N LEU A 35 0.77 -3.97 9.23
CA LEU A 35 0.50 -3.36 7.94
C LEU A 35 0.28 -1.85 8.05
N ILE A 36 -0.42 -1.41 9.11
CA ILE A 36 -0.58 0.02 9.44
C ILE A 36 0.80 0.65 9.68
N LEU A 37 1.67 -0.02 10.45
CA LEU A 37 3.04 0.46 10.66
C LEU A 37 3.81 0.60 9.34
N THR A 38 3.67 -0.36 8.43
CA THR A 38 4.27 -0.29 7.08
C THR A 38 3.76 0.92 6.30
N PHE A 39 2.46 1.22 6.32
CA PHE A 39 1.92 2.41 5.67
C PHE A 39 2.45 3.70 6.29
N PHE A 40 2.62 3.77 7.61
CA PHE A 40 3.26 4.92 8.25
C PHE A 40 4.71 5.12 7.79
N THR A 41 5.49 4.04 7.70
CA THR A 41 6.87 4.13 7.19
C THR A 41 6.91 4.57 5.72
N LEU A 42 5.99 4.07 4.88
CA LEU A 42 5.87 4.49 3.48
C LEU A 42 5.47 5.97 3.35
N THR A 43 4.61 6.49 4.22
CA THR A 43 4.33 7.94 4.22
C THR A 43 5.59 8.75 4.55
N GLY A 44 6.40 8.28 5.50
CA GLY A 44 7.70 8.90 5.76
C GLY A 44 8.57 8.93 4.50
N GLU A 45 8.67 7.82 3.77
CA GLU A 45 9.43 7.76 2.52
C GLU A 45 8.87 8.69 1.44
N TYR A 46 7.54 8.76 1.27
CA TYR A 46 6.91 9.69 0.34
C TYR A 46 7.24 11.15 0.66
N ILE A 47 7.26 11.53 1.94
CA ILE A 47 7.64 12.88 2.36
C ILE A 47 9.11 13.14 2.05
N LEU A 48 10.00 12.17 2.29
CA LEU A 48 11.43 12.27 1.96
C LEU A 48 11.67 12.44 0.45
N LEU A 49 10.82 11.83 -0.38
CA LEU A 49 10.86 11.92 -1.84
C LEU A 49 10.13 13.15 -2.41
N ASN A 50 9.75 14.13 -1.57
CA ASN A 50 8.98 15.31 -1.95
C ASN A 50 7.60 15.00 -2.58
N ALA A 51 6.96 13.90 -2.16
CA ALA A 51 5.61 13.50 -2.60
C ALA A 51 4.58 13.71 -1.48
N GLN A 52 4.38 14.96 -1.06
CA GLN A 52 3.59 15.29 0.14
C GLN A 52 2.11 14.91 -0.02
N PHE A 53 1.50 15.18 -1.18
CA PHE A 53 0.09 14.81 -1.39
C PHE A 53 -0.14 13.30 -1.24
N VAL A 54 0.70 12.49 -1.90
CA VAL A 54 0.59 11.02 -1.87
C VAL A 54 0.83 10.49 -0.45
N GLY A 55 1.81 11.06 0.27
CA GLY A 55 2.07 10.73 1.67
C GLY A 55 0.86 10.95 2.59
N ILE A 56 0.20 12.10 2.45
CA ILE A 56 -0.99 12.44 3.26
C ILE A 56 -2.17 11.53 2.90
N VAL A 57 -2.42 11.31 1.60
CA VAL A 57 -3.48 10.39 1.15
C VAL A 57 -3.22 8.97 1.64
N ASN A 58 -1.95 8.52 1.68
CA ASN A 58 -1.58 7.22 2.24
C ASN A 58 -1.99 7.07 3.72
N ILE A 59 -1.82 8.11 4.53
CA ILE A 59 -2.29 8.09 5.92
C ILE A 59 -3.82 8.10 5.99
N ILE A 60 -4.49 9.02 5.30
CA ILE A 60 -5.95 9.21 5.46
C ILE A 60 -6.73 8.02 4.90
N VAL A 61 -6.39 7.58 3.69
CA VAL A 61 -7.18 6.58 2.96
C VAL A 61 -6.74 5.17 3.32
N TYR A 62 -5.44 4.86 3.20
CA TYR A 62 -4.95 3.49 3.40
C TYR A 62 -4.86 3.15 4.88
N ALA A 63 -4.01 3.86 5.64
CA ALA A 63 -3.82 3.58 7.07
C ALA A 63 -5.06 3.93 7.91
N GLY A 64 -5.78 4.99 7.53
CA GLY A 64 -6.97 5.48 8.22
C GLY A 64 -8.22 4.70 7.84
N ALA A 65 -8.81 4.98 6.68
CA ALA A 65 -10.13 4.44 6.34
C ALA A 65 -10.12 2.92 6.06
N ILE A 66 -9.25 2.46 5.14
CA ILE A 66 -9.29 1.08 4.63
C ILE A 66 -8.84 0.10 5.72
N MET A 67 -7.71 0.36 6.38
CA MET A 67 -7.19 -0.56 7.40
C MET A 67 -8.08 -0.60 8.65
N VAL A 68 -8.68 0.50 9.08
CA VAL A 68 -9.64 0.49 10.20
C VAL A 68 -10.90 -0.28 9.85
N LEU A 69 -11.44 -0.13 8.62
CA LEU A 69 -12.56 -0.95 8.16
C LEU A 69 -12.18 -2.44 8.15
N PHE A 70 -10.98 -2.79 7.68
CA PHE A 70 -10.48 -4.16 7.70
C PHE A 70 -10.37 -4.73 9.13
N LEU A 71 -9.83 -3.95 10.08
CA LEU A 71 -9.76 -4.34 11.49
C LEU A 71 -11.16 -4.60 12.05
N PHE A 72 -12.12 -3.73 11.75
CA PHE A 72 -13.50 -3.90 12.19
C PHE A 72 -14.13 -5.18 11.63
N VAL A 73 -13.94 -5.45 10.33
CA VAL A 73 -14.44 -6.67 9.68
C VAL A 73 -13.80 -7.93 10.26
N ILE A 74 -12.48 -7.95 10.43
CA ILE A 74 -11.76 -9.09 11.02
C ILE A 74 -12.25 -9.37 12.45
N MET A 75 -12.48 -8.32 13.23
CA MET A 75 -12.95 -8.44 14.61
C MET A 75 -14.39 -8.97 14.66
N LEU A 76 -15.28 -8.47 13.79
CA LEU A 76 -16.66 -8.97 13.69
C LEU A 76 -16.74 -10.43 13.25
N LEU A 77 -15.88 -10.83 12.31
CA LEU A 77 -15.84 -12.20 11.80
C LEU A 77 -15.17 -13.19 12.75
N ASN A 78 -14.60 -12.71 13.86
CA ASN A 78 -13.85 -13.48 14.86
C ASN A 78 -13.03 -14.62 14.23
N LEU A 79 -12.14 -14.25 13.30
CA LEU A 79 -11.33 -15.19 12.54
C LEU A 79 -10.43 -15.98 13.50
N ASN A 80 -10.84 -17.21 13.82
CA ASN A 80 -10.11 -18.07 14.75
C ASN A 80 -8.93 -18.77 14.03
N VAL A 81 -7.76 -18.66 14.64
CA VAL A 81 -6.47 -19.18 14.17
C VAL A 81 -6.44 -20.71 14.07
N GLN A 82 -7.40 -21.40 14.70
CA GLN A 82 -7.40 -22.87 14.82
C GLN A 82 -7.91 -23.63 13.58
N THR A 83 -8.53 -22.94 12.62
CA THR A 83 -9.17 -23.57 11.44
C THR A 83 -8.37 -23.43 10.14
N GLU A 84 -7.11 -23.02 10.19
CA GLU A 84 -6.29 -22.98 8.98
C GLU A 84 -5.66 -24.35 8.69
N PRO A 85 -5.97 -24.98 7.54
CA PRO A 85 -5.28 -26.20 7.14
C PRO A 85 -3.79 -25.88 7.02
N GLN A 86 -2.93 -26.64 7.71
CA GLN A 86 -1.49 -26.43 7.62
C GLN A 86 -1.07 -26.52 6.15
N LYS A 87 -0.66 -25.38 5.59
CA LYS A 87 -0.14 -25.34 4.22
C LYS A 87 1.04 -26.30 4.14
N THR A 88 0.92 -27.31 3.29
CA THR A 88 1.95 -28.33 3.04
C THR A 88 3.29 -27.66 2.75
N ASN A 89 4.38 -28.23 3.23
CA ASN A 89 5.74 -27.70 3.02
C ASN A 89 6.06 -27.43 1.55
N LEU A 90 5.43 -28.18 0.63
CA LEU A 90 5.50 -27.98 -0.81
C LEU A 90 4.98 -26.60 -1.25
N ILE A 91 3.86 -26.13 -0.71
CA ILE A 91 3.28 -24.80 -1.02
C ILE A 91 4.21 -23.69 -0.52
N LYS A 92 4.82 -23.86 0.65
CA LYS A 92 5.82 -22.92 1.18
C LYS A 92 7.06 -22.86 0.29
N PHE A 93 7.52 -24.01 -0.19
CA PHE A 93 8.68 -24.10 -1.07
C PHE A 93 8.43 -23.44 -2.44
N ILE A 94 7.25 -23.68 -3.03
CA ILE A 94 6.82 -22.97 -4.25
C ILE A 94 6.78 -21.46 -4.01
N GLY A 95 6.19 -21.01 -2.90
CA GLY A 95 6.12 -19.59 -2.55
C GLY A 95 7.51 -18.93 -2.47
N ILE A 96 8.49 -19.61 -1.86
CA ILE A 96 9.87 -19.14 -1.77
C ILE A 96 10.51 -19.09 -3.16
N ILE A 97 10.35 -20.12 -3.99
CA ILE A 97 10.90 -20.15 -5.35
C ILE A 97 10.31 -19.02 -6.19
N THR A 98 8.99 -18.86 -6.20
CA THR A 98 8.32 -17.80 -6.96
C THR A 98 8.75 -16.41 -6.48
N GLY A 99 8.82 -16.19 -5.16
CA GLY A 99 9.34 -14.93 -4.61
C GLY A 99 10.80 -14.67 -4.99
N GLY A 100 11.65 -15.70 -4.93
CA GLY A 100 13.05 -15.63 -5.32
C GLY A 100 13.24 -15.31 -6.80
N ILE A 101 12.49 -15.97 -7.69
CA ILE A 101 12.49 -15.67 -9.13
C ILE A 101 12.05 -14.22 -9.35
N GLY A 102 11.00 -13.76 -8.67
CA GLY A 102 10.55 -12.37 -8.75
C GLY A 102 11.65 -11.36 -8.39
N LEU A 103 12.40 -11.63 -7.31
CA LEU A 103 13.54 -10.79 -6.91
C LEU A 103 14.70 -10.83 -7.93
N VAL A 104 15.00 -11.99 -8.50
CA VAL A 104 16.04 -12.11 -9.54
C VAL A 104 15.65 -11.35 -10.80
N VAL A 105 14.39 -11.46 -11.24
CA VAL A 105 13.88 -10.71 -12.40
C VAL A 105 13.91 -9.21 -12.13
N LEU A 106 13.50 -8.77 -10.94
CA LEU A 106 13.54 -7.36 -10.55
C LEU A 106 14.98 -6.82 -10.58
N THR A 107 15.92 -7.52 -9.94
CA THR A 107 17.32 -7.09 -9.89
C THR A 107 18.02 -7.17 -11.25
N GLY A 108 17.66 -8.14 -12.08
CA GLY A 108 18.11 -8.23 -13.48
C GLY A 108 17.62 -7.06 -14.32
N SER A 109 16.35 -6.69 -14.19
CA SER A 109 15.76 -5.53 -14.88
C SER A 109 16.40 -4.21 -14.45
N LEU A 110 16.65 -4.04 -13.14
CA LEU A 110 17.31 -2.85 -12.60
C LEU A 110 18.76 -2.72 -13.07
N LYS A 111 19.50 -3.83 -13.24
CA LYS A 111 20.87 -3.81 -13.77
C LYS A 111 20.93 -3.59 -15.29
N ALA A 112 19.92 -4.07 -16.01
CA ALA A 112 19.75 -3.83 -17.45
C ALA A 112 19.27 -2.41 -17.77
N SER A 113 18.76 -1.69 -16.76
CA SER A 113 18.35 -0.29 -16.89
C SER A 113 19.58 0.61 -16.85
N ASP A 114 19.78 1.39 -17.92
CA ASP A 114 20.91 2.32 -18.04
C ASP A 114 20.82 3.44 -16.97
N PRO A 115 21.80 3.59 -16.05
CA PRO A 115 21.77 4.61 -15.00
C PRO A 115 21.98 6.05 -15.53
N SER A 116 22.16 6.22 -16.84
CA SER A 116 22.32 7.52 -17.49
C SER A 116 21.00 8.30 -17.65
N ASN A 117 19.85 7.64 -17.53
CA ASN A 117 18.51 8.26 -17.54
C ASN A 117 17.97 8.53 -16.12
N LEU A 118 18.84 8.83 -15.16
CA LEU A 118 18.39 9.35 -13.88
C LEU A 118 17.79 10.73 -14.10
N VAL A 119 16.47 10.78 -14.23
CA VAL A 119 15.69 12.02 -14.21
C VAL A 119 15.95 12.68 -12.86
N VAL A 120 16.89 13.62 -12.83
CA VAL A 120 17.06 14.52 -11.70
C VAL A 120 15.75 15.28 -11.59
N ILE A 121 14.98 14.98 -10.54
CA ILE A 121 13.74 15.69 -10.22
C ILE A 121 14.14 17.13 -9.88
N GLN A 122 14.19 17.99 -10.90
CA GLN A 122 14.53 19.41 -10.76
C GLN A 122 13.36 20.23 -10.20
N ASN A 123 12.14 19.69 -10.22
CA ASN A 123 10.94 20.42 -9.82
C ASN A 123 10.40 19.91 -8.48
N VAL A 124 10.74 20.61 -7.41
CA VAL A 124 10.24 20.38 -6.04
C VAL A 124 8.70 20.51 -5.96
N ASP A 125 8.09 21.23 -6.90
CA ASP A 125 6.65 21.51 -6.92
C ASP A 125 5.78 20.34 -7.41
N MET A 126 6.36 19.24 -7.90
CA MET A 126 5.61 18.12 -8.48
C MET A 126 4.70 17.42 -7.45
N GLY A 127 5.13 17.31 -6.19
CA GLY A 127 4.37 16.67 -5.11
C GLY A 127 3.27 17.53 -4.47
N LEU A 128 3.11 18.78 -4.92
CA LEU A 128 2.15 19.72 -4.36
C LEU A 128 0.72 19.45 -4.86
N VAL A 129 -0.24 19.60 -3.94
CA VAL A 129 -1.68 19.44 -4.20
C VAL A 129 -2.16 20.29 -5.38
N LYS A 130 -1.63 21.51 -5.51
CA LYS A 130 -1.97 22.44 -6.59
C LYS A 130 -1.61 21.90 -7.98
N ASN A 131 -0.43 21.29 -8.10
CA ASN A 131 0.02 20.76 -9.40
C ASN A 131 -0.78 19.52 -9.77
N LEU A 132 -1.02 18.64 -8.79
CA LEU A 132 -1.84 17.46 -9.00
C LEU A 132 -3.27 17.83 -9.42
N GLY A 133 -3.90 18.81 -8.77
CA GLY A 133 -5.22 19.28 -9.15
C GLY A 133 -5.28 19.77 -10.60
N LYS A 134 -4.27 20.52 -11.07
CA LYS A 134 -4.20 20.96 -12.47
C LYS A 134 -4.15 19.79 -13.44
N VAL A 135 -3.31 18.79 -13.16
CA VAL A 135 -3.17 17.60 -14.01
C VAL A 135 -4.46 16.77 -14.02
N LEU A 136 -5.09 16.62 -12.84
CA LEU A 136 -6.32 15.86 -12.66
C LEU A 136 -7.49 16.46 -13.46
N PHE A 137 -7.64 17.78 -13.47
CA PHE A 137 -8.75 18.48 -14.15
C PHE A 137 -8.44 18.87 -15.60
N LYS A 138 -7.19 18.73 -16.06
CA LYS A 138 -6.80 19.07 -17.44
C LYS A 138 -6.53 17.83 -18.28
N ASP A 139 -5.57 17.01 -17.85
CA ASP A 139 -5.07 15.88 -18.64
C ASP A 139 -5.82 14.59 -18.26
N PHE A 140 -6.24 14.45 -16.99
CA PHE A 140 -6.91 13.26 -16.45
C PHE A 140 -8.39 13.49 -16.10
N LEU A 141 -9.06 14.43 -16.79
CA LEU A 141 -10.46 14.76 -16.53
C LEU A 141 -11.38 13.55 -16.69
N LEU A 142 -11.19 12.77 -17.77
CA LEU A 142 -12.01 11.58 -18.03
C LEU A 142 -11.84 10.49 -16.95
N PRO A 143 -10.61 10.06 -16.58
CA PRO A 143 -10.42 9.16 -15.44
C PRO A 143 -11.02 9.67 -14.13
N PHE A 144 -10.93 10.97 -13.86
CA PHE A 144 -11.52 11.57 -12.65
C PHE A 144 -13.05 11.41 -12.60
N GLU A 145 -13.73 11.64 -13.72
CA GLU A 145 -15.19 11.47 -13.82
C GLU A 145 -15.59 10.00 -13.63
N ILE A 146 -14.85 9.08 -14.25
CA ILE A 146 -15.10 7.64 -14.13
C ILE A 146 -14.93 7.17 -12.67
N VAL A 147 -13.92 7.67 -11.95
CA VAL A 147 -13.71 7.36 -10.53
C VAL A 147 -14.87 7.90 -9.67
N SER A 148 -15.44 9.05 -10.02
CA SER A 148 -16.61 9.60 -9.32
C SER A 148 -17.84 8.69 -9.47
N ILE A 149 -18.09 8.17 -10.67
CA ILE A 149 -19.15 7.18 -10.92
C ILE A 149 -18.85 5.85 -10.19
N LEU A 150 -17.59 5.42 -10.16
CA LEU A 150 -17.15 4.23 -9.44
C LEU A 150 -17.47 4.35 -7.94
N PHE A 151 -17.18 5.49 -7.31
CA PHE A 151 -17.49 5.70 -5.89
C PHE A 151 -18.99 5.77 -5.62
N LEU A 152 -19.76 6.39 -6.52
CA LEU A 152 -21.23 6.37 -6.43
C LEU A 152 -21.77 4.94 -6.49
N SER A 153 -21.32 4.16 -7.47
CA SER A 153 -21.72 2.76 -7.65
C SER A 153 -21.32 1.88 -6.46
N ALA A 154 -20.09 2.04 -5.95
CA ALA A 154 -19.61 1.31 -4.78
C ALA A 154 -20.43 1.63 -3.53
N MET A 155 -20.81 2.90 -3.32
CA MET A 155 -21.66 3.32 -2.20
C MET A 155 -23.06 2.69 -2.30
N VAL A 156 -23.70 2.78 -3.47
CA VAL A 156 -25.01 2.17 -3.70
C VAL A 156 -24.96 0.65 -3.48
N GLY A 157 -23.94 -0.01 -4.03
CA GLY A 157 -23.73 -1.45 -3.86
C GLY A 157 -23.53 -1.84 -2.39
N ALA A 158 -22.69 -1.12 -1.65
CA ALA A 158 -22.47 -1.37 -0.23
C ALA A 158 -23.74 -1.19 0.60
N VAL A 159 -24.52 -0.13 0.34
CA VAL A 159 -25.79 0.13 1.06
C VAL A 159 -26.84 -0.93 0.76
N LEU A 160 -26.98 -1.35 -0.50
CA LEU A 160 -27.94 -2.41 -0.88
C LEU A 160 -27.59 -3.75 -0.24
N LEU A 161 -26.30 -4.11 -0.19
CA LEU A 161 -25.83 -5.34 0.46
C LEU A 161 -25.97 -5.30 1.98
N ALA A 162 -25.76 -4.13 2.60
CA ALA A 162 -25.88 -3.97 4.05
C ALA A 162 -27.34 -3.86 4.52
N ARG A 163 -28.29 -3.55 3.62
CA ARG A 163 -29.70 -3.42 3.97
C ARG A 163 -30.29 -4.79 4.30
N LYS A 164 -30.67 -4.98 5.56
CA LYS A 164 -31.38 -6.18 6.00
C LYS A 164 -32.78 -6.19 5.39
N GLU A 165 -33.18 -7.28 4.76
CA GLU A 165 -34.58 -7.46 4.34
C GLU A 165 -35.46 -7.60 5.59
N THR A 166 -36.17 -6.53 5.92
CA THR A 166 -37.32 -6.60 6.83
C THR A 166 -38.47 -7.15 6.01
N LYS A 167 -38.74 -8.45 6.22
CA LYS A 167 -39.96 -9.11 5.74
C LYS A 167 -41.16 -8.68 6.59
#